data_AF-J7LJX7-F1
#
_entry.id   AF-J7LJX7-F1
#
_cell.length_a   1.000
_cell.length_b   1.000
_cell.length_c   1.000
_cell.angle_alpha   90.00
_cell.angle_beta   90.00
_cell.angle_gamma   90.00
#
_symmetry.space_group_name_H-M   'P 1'
#
loop_
_entity.id
_entity.type
_entity.pdbx_description
1 polymer ?
#
loop_
_entity_poly.entity_id
_entity_poly.type
_entity_poly.pdbx_seq_one_letter_code
_entity_poly.pdbx_strand_id
1 'polypeptide(L)'
;SVMVKYDGTVRNQIEQLIQLRYGEDGLDGCAVEFQEMPSLKPSNSAFEKRFKFDTTNEREMRRWLSEDVIKELLGDAHVLAELDREFEQLKEDREILRQVFPRGDSKVVLPCNLKR
;
A
#
# COMPACT_ATOMS: atom_id res chain seq x y z
N SER A 1 31.71 3.50 19.10
CA SER A 1 30.94 4.20 18.05
C SER A 1 30.04 3.23 17.31
N VAL A 2 28.92 3.70 16.75
CA VAL A 2 27.97 2.92 15.93
C VAL A 2 27.87 3.59 14.56
N MET A 3 27.87 2.82 13.48
CA MET A 3 27.77 3.34 12.12
C MET A 3 27.04 2.38 11.18
N VAL A 4 26.43 2.94 10.13
CA VAL A 4 25.90 2.17 8.99
C VAL A 4 27.08 1.76 8.11
N LYS A 5 27.15 0.49 7.75
CA LYS A 5 28.17 -0.08 6.87
C LYS A 5 27.65 -0.12 5.42
N TYR A 6 28.56 -0.28 4.46
CA TYR A 6 28.21 -0.32 3.03
C TYR A 6 27.30 -1.49 2.63
N ASP A 7 27.22 -2.53 3.46
CA ASP A 7 26.28 -3.65 3.28
C ASP A 7 24.85 -3.33 3.80
N GLY A 8 24.61 -2.11 4.30
CA GLY A 8 23.33 -1.67 4.86
C GLY A 8 23.11 -2.06 6.32
N THR A 9 24.03 -2.83 6.93
CA THR A 9 23.94 -3.23 8.33
C THR A 9 24.42 -2.12 9.27
N VAL A 10 23.92 -2.12 10.51
CA VAL A 10 24.39 -1.21 11.55
C VAL A 10 25.28 -1.97 12.52
N ARG A 11 26.54 -1.53 12.67
CA ARG A 11 27.54 -2.21 13.50
C ARG A 11 28.28 -1.26 14.43
N ASN A 12 28.80 -1.80 15.54
CA ASN A 12 29.66 -1.06 16.44
C ASN A 12 31.14 -1.11 16.02
N GLN A 13 32.01 -0.49 16.83
CA GLN A 13 33.46 -0.42 16.58
C GLN A 13 34.20 -1.77 16.62
N ILE A 14 33.60 -2.82 17.19
CA ILE A 14 34.15 -4.18 17.21
C ILE A 14 33.42 -5.11 16.23
N GLU A 15 32.76 -4.54 15.21
CA GLU A 15 32.04 -5.24 14.13
C GLU A 15 30.88 -6.13 14.60
N GLN A 16 30.37 -5.92 15.81
CA GLN A 16 29.15 -6.59 16.25
C GLN A 16 27.92 -5.97 15.57
N LEU A 17 27.05 -6.85 15.07
CA LEU A 17 25.79 -6.52 14.41
C LEU A 17 24.77 -6.02 15.44
N ILE A 18 24.18 -4.85 15.17
CA ILE A 18 23.10 -4.26 15.97
C ILE A 18 21.77 -4.35 15.23
N GLN A 19 21.75 -3.94 13.96
CA GLN A 19 20.57 -4.05 13.08
C GLN A 19 20.97 -4.65 11.74
N LEU A 20 20.11 -5.54 11.21
CA LEU A 20 20.26 -6.07 9.84
C LEU A 20 20.11 -4.98 8.79
N ARG A 21 19.28 -3.97 9.08
CA ARG A 21 19.05 -2.83 8.21
C ARG A 21 18.76 -1.60 9.08
N TYR A 22 19.35 -0.46 8.75
CA TYR A 22 19.15 0.79 9.48
C TYR A 22 17.65 1.12 9.58
N GLY A 23 17.11 1.27 10.79
CA GLY A 23 15.69 1.58 10.97
C GLY A 23 14.73 0.49 10.45
N GLU A 24 15.21 -0.75 10.27
CA GLU A 24 14.49 -1.90 9.71
C GLU A 24 14.10 -1.78 8.22
N ASP A 25 14.06 -0.57 7.66
CA ASP A 25 13.72 -0.27 6.25
C ASP A 25 14.92 0.20 5.40
N GLY A 26 16.00 0.64 6.04
CA GLY A 26 17.22 1.17 5.43
C GLY A 26 17.07 2.55 4.82
N LEU A 27 16.08 3.32 5.27
CA LEU A 27 15.77 4.64 4.72
C LEU A 27 16.39 5.75 5.57
N ASP A 28 16.70 6.88 4.93
CA ASP A 28 17.14 8.09 5.64
C ASP A 28 15.94 8.76 6.33
N GLY A 29 16.09 9.07 7.61
CA GLY A 29 15.07 9.77 8.41
C GLY A 29 14.75 11.18 7.90
N CYS A 30 15.60 11.78 7.06
CA CYS A 30 15.31 13.06 6.41
C CYS A 30 14.40 12.93 5.17
N ALA A 31 14.26 11.73 4.60
CA ALA A 31 13.51 11.47 3.37
C ALA A 31 12.11 10.87 3.61
N VAL A 32 11.65 10.85 4.86
CA VAL A 32 10.34 10.30 5.25
C VAL A 32 9.39 11.41 5.69
N GLU A 33 8.10 11.22 5.40
CA GLU A 33 7.04 12.17 5.71
C GLU A 33 5.84 11.48 6.37
N PHE A 34 5.02 12.25 7.07
CA PHE A 34 3.75 11.74 7.58
C PHE A 34 2.75 11.52 6.46
N GLN A 35 2.29 10.28 6.29
CA GLN A 35 1.30 9.87 5.31
C GLN A 35 0.12 9.19 6.02
N GLU A 36 -1.03 9.19 5.34
CA GLU A 36 -2.23 8.54 5.87
C GLU A 36 -2.56 7.29 5.06
N MET A 37 -2.70 6.15 5.74
CA MET A 37 -3.12 4.88 5.14
C MET A 37 -4.64 4.85 4.96
N PRO A 38 -5.15 4.91 3.71
CA PRO A 38 -6.59 5.07 3.47
C PRO A 38 -7.38 3.76 3.68
N SER A 39 -6.72 2.60 3.67
CA SER A 39 -7.33 1.27 3.81
C SER A 39 -7.66 0.87 5.26
N LEU A 40 -6.97 1.46 6.25
CA LEU A 40 -6.96 0.97 7.63
C LEU A 40 -8.26 1.28 8.41
N LYS A 41 -8.67 2.56 8.40
CA LYS A 41 -9.80 3.10 9.19
C LYS A 41 -11.21 2.76 8.68
N PRO A 42 -11.50 2.69 7.36
CA PRO A 42 -12.86 2.47 6.89
C PRO A 42 -13.50 1.17 7.41
N SER A 43 -14.83 1.19 7.58
CA SER A 43 -15.62 -0.03 7.80
C SER A 43 -15.54 -0.94 6.56
N ASN A 44 -15.90 -2.22 6.70
CA ASN A 44 -15.83 -3.16 5.57
C ASN A 44 -16.67 -2.67 4.38
N SER A 45 -17.89 -2.19 4.62
CA SER A 45 -18.74 -1.62 3.56
C SER A 45 -18.16 -0.35 2.93
N ALA A 46 -17.57 0.54 3.74
CA ALA A 46 -16.95 1.77 3.21
C ALA A 46 -15.66 1.47 2.42
N PHE A 47 -14.93 0.43 2.83
CA PHE A 47 -13.75 -0.06 2.13
C PHE A 47 -14.13 -0.66 0.77
N GLU A 48 -15.09 -1.60 0.74
CA GLU A 48 -15.61 -2.18 -0.50
C GLU A 48 -16.08 -1.10 -1.47
N LYS A 49 -16.88 -0.15 -1.01
CA LYS A 49 -17.38 0.94 -1.86
C LYS A 49 -16.27 1.83 -2.46
N ARG A 50 -15.12 1.95 -1.77
CA ARG A 50 -14.04 2.86 -2.19
C ARG A 50 -12.97 2.17 -3.02
N PHE A 51 -12.70 0.90 -2.75
CA PHE A 51 -11.58 0.16 -3.33
C PHE A 51 -12.00 -0.94 -4.30
N LYS A 52 -13.26 -1.42 -4.24
CA LYS A 52 -13.76 -2.38 -5.22
C LYS A 52 -14.15 -1.64 -6.49
N PHE A 53 -13.58 -2.07 -7.61
CA PHE A 53 -13.99 -1.58 -8.92
C PHE A 53 -15.26 -2.32 -9.38
N ASP A 54 -16.37 -1.60 -9.50
CA ASP A 54 -17.65 -2.20 -9.95
C ASP A 54 -17.78 -2.11 -11.47
N THR A 55 -17.54 -3.25 -12.13
CA THR A 55 -17.63 -3.40 -13.59
C THR A 55 -19.06 -3.54 -14.09
N THR A 56 -20.04 -3.73 -13.19
CA THR A 56 -21.45 -3.90 -13.58
C THR A 56 -22.16 -2.58 -13.84
N ASN A 57 -21.63 -1.48 -13.30
CA ASN A 57 -22.23 -0.15 -13.43
C ASN A 57 -21.61 0.65 -14.59
N GLU A 58 -22.00 0.31 -15.83
CA GLU A 58 -21.53 1.00 -17.03
C GLU A 58 -21.72 2.53 -16.97
N ARG A 59 -22.78 2.99 -16.32
CA ARG A 59 -23.08 4.43 -16.21
C ARG A 59 -22.02 5.18 -15.41
N GLU A 60 -21.46 4.56 -14.37
CA GLU A 60 -20.36 5.15 -13.60
C GLU A 60 -19.02 5.00 -14.33
N MET A 61 -18.76 3.88 -14.99
CA MET A 61 -17.54 3.69 -15.77
C MET A 61 -17.40 4.73 -16.89
N ARG A 62 -18.48 5.05 -17.60
CA ARG A 62 -18.49 6.09 -18.67
C ARG A 62 -18.18 7.50 -18.16
N ARG A 63 -18.19 7.75 -16.85
CA ARG A 63 -17.78 9.05 -16.29
C ARG A 63 -16.27 9.20 -16.22
N TRP A 64 -15.54 8.10 -16.11
CA TRP A 64 -14.11 8.09 -15.81
C TRP A 64 -13.27 7.45 -16.93
N LEU A 65 -13.86 6.55 -17.72
CA LEU A 65 -13.20 5.78 -18.78
C LEU A 65 -13.82 6.07 -20.15
N SER A 66 -13.00 6.02 -21.19
CA SER A 66 -13.45 6.09 -22.58
C SER A 66 -14.20 4.83 -23.01
N GLU A 67 -15.15 4.95 -23.94
CA GLU A 67 -15.99 3.83 -24.38
C GLU A 67 -15.20 2.65 -24.94
N ASP A 68 -14.08 2.88 -25.60
CA ASP A 68 -13.23 1.82 -26.16
C ASP A 68 -12.62 0.94 -25.06
N VAL A 69 -12.16 1.56 -23.97
CA VAL A 69 -11.60 0.86 -22.80
C VAL A 69 -12.68 0.05 -22.08
N ILE A 70 -13.90 0.59 -21.99
CA ILE A 70 -15.02 -0.12 -21.36
C ILE A 70 -15.36 -1.40 -22.14
N LYS A 71 -15.37 -1.34 -23.48
CA LYS A 71 -15.62 -2.51 -24.32
C LYS A 71 -14.52 -3.56 -24.19
N GLU A 72 -13.27 -3.13 -24.11
CA GLU A 72 -12.14 -4.04 -23.88
C GLU A 72 -12.23 -4.73 -22.51
N LEU A 73 -12.53 -3.96 -21.47
CA LEU A 73 -12.63 -4.44 -20.08
C LEU A 73 -13.81 -5.40 -19.87
N LEU A 74 -14.94 -5.17 -20.54
CA LEU A 74 -16.09 -6.09 -20.53
C LEU A 74 -15.91 -7.29 -21.48
N GLY A 75 -15.10 -7.13 -22.53
CA GLY A 75 -14.82 -8.17 -23.51
C GLY A 75 -13.78 -9.19 -23.06
N ASP A 76 -12.92 -8.80 -22.11
CA ASP A 76 -11.84 -9.66 -21.61
C ASP A 76 -12.10 -10.16 -20.18
N ALA A 77 -12.42 -11.46 -20.07
CA ALA A 77 -12.59 -12.14 -18.80
C ALA A 77 -11.30 -12.19 -17.96
N HIS A 78 -10.12 -12.07 -18.58
CA HIS A 78 -8.86 -12.04 -17.87
C HIS A 78 -8.72 -10.78 -17.02
N VAL A 79 -9.02 -9.62 -17.60
CA VAL A 79 -8.95 -8.32 -16.91
C VAL A 79 -9.92 -8.30 -15.71
N LEU A 80 -11.13 -8.84 -15.88
CA LEU A 80 -12.09 -8.98 -14.77
C LEU A 80 -11.52 -9.84 -13.63
N ALA A 81 -10.89 -10.96 -13.95
CA ALA A 81 -10.27 -11.83 -12.96
C ALA A 81 -9.07 -11.17 -12.25
N GLU A 82 -8.31 -10.31 -12.94
CA GLU A 82 -7.22 -9.56 -12.32
C GLU A 82 -7.72 -8.49 -11.36
N LEU A 83 -8.81 -7.77 -11.71
CA LEU A 83 -9.44 -6.80 -10.82
C LEU A 83 -9.98 -7.45 -9.53
N ASP A 84 -10.57 -8.64 -9.65
CA ASP A 84 -10.99 -9.41 -8.48
C ASP A 84 -9.80 -9.84 -7.61
N ARG A 85 -8.68 -10.26 -8.24
CA ARG A 85 -7.45 -10.61 -7.54
C ARG A 85 -6.82 -9.42 -6.82
N GLU A 86 -6.80 -8.26 -7.47
CA GLU A 86 -6.34 -7.01 -6.86
C GLU A 86 -7.15 -6.69 -5.60
N PHE A 87 -8.48 -6.78 -5.69
CA PHE A 87 -9.35 -6.49 -4.54
C PHE A 87 -9.15 -7.47 -3.38
N GLU A 88 -8.95 -8.76 -3.66
CA GLU A 88 -8.60 -9.74 -2.61
C GLU A 88 -7.24 -9.45 -1.97
N GLN A 89 -6.22 -9.07 -2.76
CA GLN A 89 -4.93 -8.64 -2.21
C GLN A 89 -5.09 -7.46 -1.25
N LEU A 90 -5.88 -6.45 -1.63
CA LEU A 90 -6.13 -5.28 -0.78
C LEU A 90 -6.85 -5.66 0.54
N LYS A 91 -7.69 -6.70 0.52
CA LYS A 91 -8.33 -7.23 1.74
C LYS A 91 -7.32 -7.92 2.65
N GLU A 92 -6.46 -8.77 2.09
CA GLU A 92 -5.39 -9.44 2.83
C GLU A 92 -4.44 -8.42 3.48
N ASP A 93 -3.97 -7.45 2.69
CA ASP A 93 -3.09 -6.37 3.16
C ASP A 93 -3.75 -5.59 4.30
N ARG A 94 -5.05 -5.30 4.19
CA ARG A 94 -5.80 -4.60 5.22
C ARG A 94 -5.85 -5.37 6.54
N GLU A 95 -6.04 -6.68 6.50
CA GLU A 95 -6.05 -7.50 7.72
C GLU A 95 -4.65 -7.58 8.34
N ILE A 96 -3.60 -7.69 7.54
CA ILE A 96 -2.21 -7.61 8.02
C ILE A 96 -1.95 -6.25 8.68
N LEU A 97 -2.33 -5.15 8.03
CA LEU A 97 -2.14 -3.80 8.58
C LEU A 97 -2.87 -3.60 9.91
N ARG A 98 -4.04 -4.21 10.09
CA ARG A 98 -4.76 -4.15 11.38
C ARG A 98 -4.10 -4.96 12.48
N GLN A 99 -3.42 -6.04 12.14
CA GLN A 99 -2.60 -6.80 13.09
C GLN A 99 -1.35 -6.01 13.49
N VAL A 100 -0.70 -5.34 12.53
CA VAL A 100 0.49 -4.50 12.78
C VAL A 100 0.13 -3.24 13.58
N PHE A 101 -1.00 -2.61 13.29
CA PHE A 101 -1.48 -1.38 13.93
C PHE A 101 -2.79 -1.60 14.72
N PRO A 102 -2.75 -2.31 15.87
CA PRO A 102 -3.96 -2.69 16.62
C PRO A 102 -4.74 -1.50 17.19
N ARG A 103 -4.10 -0.33 17.32
CA ARG A 103 -4.75 0.92 17.77
C ARG A 103 -5.50 1.65 16.66
N GLY A 104 -5.34 1.23 15.40
CA GLY A 104 -6.01 1.87 14.25
C GLY A 104 -5.48 3.26 13.89
N ASP A 105 -4.24 3.58 14.26
CA ASP A 105 -3.62 4.84 13.84
C ASP A 105 -3.27 4.76 12.34
N SER A 106 -3.92 5.62 11.54
CA SER A 106 -3.68 5.66 10.09
C SER A 106 -2.53 6.57 9.70
N LYS A 107 -2.02 7.39 10.62
CA LYS A 107 -0.93 8.32 10.33
C LYS A 107 0.40 7.62 10.58
N VAL A 108 1.10 7.32 9.50
CA VAL A 108 2.37 6.59 9.49
C VAL A 108 3.47 7.45 8.88
N VAL A 109 4.72 7.09 9.13
CA VAL A 109 5.88 7.76 8.54
C VAL A 109 6.38 6.88 7.40
N LEU A 110 6.34 7.39 6.17
CA LEU A 110 6.71 6.65 4.98
C LEU A 110 7.51 7.55 4.01
N PRO A 111 8.44 7.00 3.24
CA PRO A 111 9.13 7.73 2.17
C PRO A 111 8.15 8.09 1.04
N CYS A 112 8.53 9.05 0.21
CA CYS A 112 7.84 9.41 -1.04
C CYS A 112 6.33 9.66 -0.87
N ASN A 113 5.96 10.92 -0.62
CA ASN A 113 4.57 11.29 -0.43
C ASN A 113 3.75 11.15 -1.72
N LEU A 114 2.85 10.16 -1.75
CA LEU A 114 2.04 9.84 -2.93
C LEU A 114 0.92 10.85 -3.21
N LYS A 115 0.59 11.74 -2.27
CA LYS A 115 -0.49 12.72 -2.42
C LYS A 115 -0.02 14.07 -2.97
N ARG A 116 1.29 14.31 -3.03
CA ARG A 116 1.87 15.57 -3.52
C ARG A 116 1.81 15.65 -5.04
#